data_AF-A0A3C0R6R6-F1
#
_entry.id   AF-A0A3C0R6R6-F1
#
_cell.length_a   1.000
_cell.length_b   1.000
_cell.length_c   1.000
_cell.angle_alpha   90.00
_cell.angle_beta   90.00
_cell.angle_gamma   90.00
#
_symmetry.space_group_name_H-M   'P 1'
#
loop_
_entity.id
_entity.type
_entity.pdbx_description
1 polymer ?
#
loop_
_entity_poly.entity_id
_entity_poly.type
_entity_poly.pdbx_seq_one_letter_code
_entity_poly.pdbx_strand_id
1 'polypeptide(L)'
;MSAGKLARAYHALLSAFRNPHYSSYWQSCRVQVRWRMNPFARLVAIGLLISCCAVIGAEPARLGADQLARAIKNDSISIPTPGELFAALEKPGKPNWSGQYRGPMPTTYRNRAQIALNLGGLIADGFIAVEAKDSQQVKNIGSDIIKLAKALGVSENLLRRGNSLNEFAENDEWDVLQEELEATQNEVKTSMQTHSDQDLVILVSVGGWVRGTQVVSAAIMQNYDERSAKVLRQPALVSFIHSKVNDISPELRAEPLVKDVNEQLIGIEKLVSFPAGKSPNVDEVRKVNAAVGKVMEAIQNKTDAK
;
A
#
# COMPACT_ATOMS: atom_id res chain seq x y z
N MET A 1 33.04 -15.39 3.81
CA MET A 1 32.46 -15.67 2.47
C MET A 1 33.59 -15.61 1.45
N SER A 2 33.92 -16.70 0.76
CA SER A 2 35.15 -16.81 -0.07
C SER A 2 35.11 -15.90 -1.31
N ALA A 3 36.25 -15.30 -1.65
CA ALA A 3 36.47 -14.35 -2.75
C ALA A 3 35.95 -14.86 -4.12
N GLY A 4 35.85 -16.19 -4.31
CA GLY A 4 35.29 -16.80 -5.52
C GLY A 4 33.78 -16.62 -5.73
N LYS A 5 33.01 -16.19 -4.73
CA LYS A 5 31.58 -15.84 -4.90
C LYS A 5 31.38 -14.39 -5.36
N LEU A 6 32.23 -13.49 -4.89
CA LEU A 6 32.23 -12.07 -5.30
C LEU A 6 32.65 -11.89 -6.76
N ALA A 7 33.65 -12.64 -7.23
CA ALA A 7 34.09 -12.59 -8.63
C ALA A 7 32.99 -13.06 -9.61
N ARG A 8 32.16 -14.03 -9.22
CA ARG A 8 31.04 -14.53 -10.05
C ARG A 8 29.87 -13.55 -10.08
N ALA A 9 29.55 -12.90 -8.97
CA ALA A 9 28.53 -11.85 -8.92
C ALA A 9 28.93 -10.62 -9.76
N TYR A 10 30.21 -10.24 -9.73
CA TYR A 10 30.72 -9.12 -10.51
C TYR A 10 30.73 -9.42 -12.02
N HIS A 11 31.03 -10.66 -12.41
CA HIS A 11 31.02 -11.08 -13.80
C HIS A 11 29.60 -11.19 -14.38
N ALA A 12 28.60 -11.56 -13.56
CA ALA A 12 27.19 -11.59 -13.93
C ALA A 12 26.60 -10.18 -14.13
N LEU A 13 26.98 -9.24 -13.26
CA LEU A 13 26.63 -7.82 -13.38
C LEU A 13 27.21 -7.18 -14.65
N LEU A 14 28.46 -7.48 -15.00
CA LEU A 14 29.09 -6.95 -16.21
C LEU A 14 28.52 -7.56 -17.51
N SER A 15 28.00 -8.79 -17.49
CA SER A 15 27.31 -9.38 -18.65
C SER A 15 25.93 -8.76 -18.90
N ALA A 16 25.23 -8.31 -17.84
CA ALA A 16 23.92 -7.66 -17.98
C ALA A 16 24.01 -6.28 -18.65
N PHE A 17 25.13 -5.57 -18.46
CA PHE A 17 25.37 -4.26 -19.09
C PHE A 17 25.86 -4.33 -20.56
N ARG A 18 26.05 -5.53 -21.13
CA ARG A 18 26.60 -5.70 -22.49
C ARG A 18 25.61 -6.30 -23.50
N ASN A 19 24.30 -6.21 -23.24
CA ASN A 19 23.30 -6.73 -24.16
C ASN A 19 22.70 -5.60 -25.04
N PRO A 20 22.92 -5.56 -26.37
CA PRO A 20 22.62 -4.38 -27.20
C PRO A 20 21.15 -4.23 -27.66
N HIS A 21 20.18 -4.95 -27.08
CA HIS A 21 18.81 -4.99 -27.64
C HIS A 21 17.77 -4.03 -27.04
N TYR A 22 18.16 -3.08 -26.20
CA TYR A 22 17.24 -2.05 -25.69
C TYR A 22 17.79 -0.65 -25.91
N SER A 23 17.81 -0.21 -27.18
CA SER A 23 18.20 1.15 -27.58
C SER A 23 17.22 1.70 -28.61
N SER A 24 16.06 2.19 -28.17
CA SER A 24 15.21 3.03 -29.03
C SER A 24 14.28 4.01 -28.31
N TYR A 25 14.23 4.08 -26.97
CA TYR A 25 13.23 4.92 -26.27
C TYR A 25 13.75 6.15 -25.51
N TRP A 26 14.99 6.58 -25.71
CA TRP A 26 15.57 7.76 -25.02
C TRP A 26 16.25 8.79 -25.93
N GLN A 27 15.81 8.94 -27.19
CA GLN A 27 16.42 9.88 -28.14
C GLN A 27 15.71 11.23 -28.36
N SER A 28 14.64 11.55 -27.65
CA SER A 28 13.96 12.85 -27.79
C SER A 28 14.20 13.77 -26.59
N CYS A 29 15.45 14.22 -26.43
CA CYS A 29 15.80 15.50 -25.77
C CYS A 29 17.33 15.69 -25.82
N ARG A 30 17.86 16.14 -26.97
CA ARG A 30 19.21 16.71 -27.05
C ARG A 30 19.12 18.18 -27.45
N VAL A 31 19.10 19.06 -26.46
CA VAL A 31 19.57 20.43 -26.62
C VAL A 31 21.10 20.38 -26.56
N GLN A 32 21.76 20.65 -27.69
CA GLN A 32 23.20 20.76 -27.77
C GLN A 32 23.66 22.05 -27.07
N VAL A 33 24.43 21.92 -25.98
CA VAL A 33 25.30 23.00 -25.49
C VAL A 33 26.73 22.53 -25.60
N ARG A 34 27.48 23.13 -26.54
CA ARG A 34 28.87 22.82 -26.86
C ARG A 34 29.80 23.59 -25.92
N TRP A 35 30.26 22.95 -24.84
CA TRP A 35 31.35 23.48 -24.02
C TRP A 35 32.69 22.90 -24.50
N ARG A 36 33.56 23.77 -25.04
CA ARG A 36 34.99 23.49 -25.24
C ARG A 36 35.67 23.57 -23.87
N MET A 37 36.36 22.51 -23.44
CA MET A 37 37.21 22.54 -22.24
C MET A 37 38.64 22.09 -22.55
N ASN A 38 39.58 22.94 -22.13
CA ASN A 38 41.04 22.79 -22.24
C ASN A 38 41.58 21.64 -21.37
N PRO A 39 42.72 21.03 -21.75
CA PRO A 39 43.23 19.77 -21.16
C PRO A 39 43.91 19.89 -19.78
N PHE A 40 43.84 21.03 -19.08
CA PHE A 40 44.60 21.25 -17.83
C PHE A 40 43.82 20.98 -16.53
N ALA A 41 42.56 20.55 -16.58
CA ALA A 41 41.75 20.25 -15.39
C ALA A 41 41.79 18.78 -14.94
N ARG A 42 42.87 18.04 -15.25
CA ARG A 42 43.01 16.60 -14.94
C ARG A 42 43.87 16.26 -13.71
N LEU A 43 44.30 17.24 -12.91
CA LEU A 43 45.28 16.99 -11.82
C LEU A 43 44.88 17.50 -10.42
N VAL A 44 43.58 17.58 -10.10
CA VAL A 44 43.13 17.79 -8.70
C VAL A 44 42.31 16.60 -8.16
N ALA A 45 42.20 15.51 -8.93
CA ALA A 45 41.38 14.34 -8.57
C ALA A 45 42.11 13.26 -7.72
N ILE A 46 43.21 13.59 -7.03
CA ILE A 46 43.94 12.64 -6.16
C ILE A 46 44.25 13.35 -4.84
N GLY A 47 43.26 13.41 -3.95
CA GLY A 47 43.42 14.06 -2.64
C GLY A 47 42.20 14.04 -1.72
N LEU A 48 41.05 13.49 -2.16
CA LEU A 48 39.83 13.36 -1.34
C LEU A 48 39.18 11.98 -1.56
N LEU A 49 39.95 10.92 -1.34
CA LEU A 49 39.48 9.52 -1.43
C LEU A 49 39.82 8.69 -0.19
N ILE A 50 39.96 9.34 0.98
CA ILE A 50 40.04 8.68 2.29
C ILE A 50 39.25 9.51 3.30
N SER A 51 37.91 9.55 3.18
CA SER A 51 37.04 9.95 4.30
C SER A 51 35.56 9.52 4.18
N CYS A 52 35.15 8.79 3.14
CA CYS A 52 33.77 8.29 3.03
C CYS A 52 33.75 6.79 2.71
N CYS A 53 34.28 5.98 3.62
CA CYS A 53 33.97 4.55 3.68
C CYS A 53 33.49 4.21 5.08
N ALA A 54 32.34 4.77 5.45
CA ALA A 54 31.56 4.34 6.60
C ALA A 54 30.07 4.68 6.39
N VAL A 55 29.47 4.20 5.30
CA VAL A 55 28.01 4.01 5.23
C VAL A 55 27.74 2.70 4.50
N ILE A 56 27.99 1.59 5.18
CA ILE A 56 27.42 0.29 4.82
C ILE A 56 26.28 0.09 5.82
N GLY A 57 25.05 0.04 5.30
CA GLY A 57 23.85 -0.24 6.11
C GLY A 57 23.04 1.01 6.47
N ALA A 58 22.53 1.74 5.48
CA ALA A 58 21.29 2.48 5.68
C ALA A 58 20.15 1.58 5.20
N GLU A 59 19.46 0.93 6.12
CA GLU A 59 18.10 0.43 5.86
C GLU A 59 17.26 1.62 5.34
N PRO A 60 16.33 1.41 4.39
CA PRO A 60 15.39 2.46 4.04
C PRO A 60 14.72 2.90 5.33
N ALA A 61 14.82 4.20 5.65
CA ALA A 61 14.37 4.75 6.92
C ALA A 61 12.88 4.47 7.12
N ARG A 62 12.58 3.41 7.88
CA ARG A 62 11.22 3.14 8.34
C ARG A 62 10.87 4.22 9.35
N LEU A 63 9.81 4.96 9.05
CA LEU A 63 9.30 6.00 9.93
C LEU A 63 8.89 5.35 11.26
N GLY A 64 9.61 5.68 12.33
CA GLY A 64 9.25 5.22 13.68
C GLY A 64 7.87 5.78 14.09
N ALA A 65 7.21 5.12 15.03
CA ALA A 65 5.89 5.52 15.55
C ALA A 65 5.84 7.00 15.98
N ASP A 66 6.97 7.55 16.46
CA ASP A 66 7.10 8.97 16.81
C ASP A 66 7.15 9.92 15.61
N GLN A 67 7.66 9.47 14.45
CA GLN A 67 7.59 10.23 13.20
C GLN A 67 6.21 10.18 12.57
N LEU A 68 5.50 9.05 12.66
CA LEU A 68 4.07 8.96 12.34
C LEU A 68 3.24 9.89 13.25
N ALA A 69 3.53 9.91 14.56
CA ALA A 69 2.88 10.84 15.50
C ALA A 69 3.22 12.33 15.24
N ARG A 70 4.40 12.64 14.70
CA ARG A 70 4.77 13.99 14.26
C ARG A 70 4.18 14.36 12.90
N ALA A 71 3.99 13.40 12.00
CA ALA A 71 3.28 13.59 10.73
C ALA A 71 1.80 13.92 10.97
N ILE A 72 1.20 13.39 12.04
CA ILE A 72 -0.13 13.77 12.53
C ILE A 72 -0.19 15.23 13.02
N LYS A 73 0.97 15.84 13.35
CA LYS A 73 1.08 17.18 13.94
C LYS A 73 1.31 18.32 12.93
N ASN A 74 1.62 17.99 11.67
CA ASN A 74 1.59 18.92 10.54
C ASN A 74 0.30 18.66 9.75
N ASP A 75 -0.35 19.72 9.23
CA ASP A 75 -1.67 19.70 8.57
C ASP A 75 -1.76 18.88 7.26
N SER A 76 -1.46 17.58 7.31
CA SER A 76 -1.73 16.63 6.25
C SER A 76 -1.99 15.24 6.82
N ILE A 77 -3.03 15.09 7.65
CA ILE A 77 -3.57 13.76 7.96
C ILE A 77 -4.05 13.19 6.62
N SER A 78 -3.46 12.08 6.17
CA SER A 78 -3.88 11.31 5.01
C SER A 78 -4.47 9.98 5.47
N ILE A 79 -5.33 9.38 4.64
CA ILE A 79 -5.77 8.00 4.89
C ILE A 79 -4.58 7.10 4.55
N PRO A 80 -4.04 6.32 5.52
CA PRO A 80 -2.86 5.52 5.29
C PRO A 80 -3.16 4.39 4.31
N THR A 81 -2.15 3.99 3.56
CA THR A 81 -2.22 2.80 2.71
C THR A 81 -2.23 1.53 3.57
N PRO A 82 -2.70 0.39 3.04
CA PRO A 82 -2.59 -0.88 3.74
C PRO A 82 -1.14 -1.22 4.11
N GLY A 83 -0.18 -0.95 3.21
CA GLY A 83 1.25 -1.14 3.48
C GLY A 83 1.75 -0.32 4.66
N GLU A 84 1.36 0.95 4.76
CA GLU A 84 1.68 1.82 5.90
C GLU A 84 1.08 1.30 7.21
N LEU A 85 -0.17 0.84 7.20
CA LEU A 85 -0.82 0.22 8.37
C LEU A 85 -0.09 -1.04 8.82
N PHE A 86 0.33 -1.89 7.88
CA PHE A 86 1.04 -3.14 8.18
C PHE A 86 2.47 -2.87 8.66
N ALA A 87 3.14 -1.84 8.15
CA ALA A 87 4.45 -1.40 8.61
C ALA A 87 4.39 -0.78 10.02
N ALA A 88 3.27 -0.13 10.37
CA ALA A 88 3.06 0.46 11.69
C ALA A 88 2.88 -0.57 12.81
N LEU A 89 2.58 -1.83 12.49
CA LEU A 89 2.70 -2.93 13.45
C LEU A 89 4.16 -3.01 13.89
N GLU A 90 4.49 -2.45 15.05
CA GLU A 90 5.73 -2.78 15.75
C GLU A 90 5.64 -4.27 16.06
N LYS A 91 6.39 -5.11 15.34
CA LYS A 91 6.23 -6.58 15.27
C LYS A 91 6.99 -7.30 16.42
N PRO A 92 6.38 -7.67 17.57
CA PRO A 92 6.89 -8.78 18.37
C PRO A 92 6.47 -10.09 17.69
N GLY A 93 7.26 -10.52 16.71
CA GLY A 93 6.99 -11.72 15.91
C GLY A 93 6.35 -11.45 14.54
N LYS A 94 6.35 -12.45 13.66
CA LYS A 94 5.78 -12.34 12.32
C LYS A 94 4.27 -12.66 12.37
N PRO A 95 3.37 -11.75 11.97
CA PRO A 95 1.95 -12.07 11.83
C PRO A 95 1.74 -13.28 10.92
N ASN A 96 0.72 -14.11 11.21
CA ASN A 96 0.32 -15.18 10.31
C ASN A 96 -0.46 -14.58 9.12
N TRP A 97 0.26 -14.05 8.14
CA TRP A 97 -0.31 -13.41 6.96
C TRP A 97 -1.18 -14.35 6.13
N SER A 98 -0.75 -15.60 5.94
CA SER A 98 -1.55 -16.61 5.21
C SER A 98 -2.89 -16.92 5.89
N GLY A 99 -2.93 -16.86 7.23
CA GLY A 99 -4.16 -17.01 8.00
C GLY A 99 -5.13 -15.81 7.89
N GLN A 100 -4.72 -14.73 7.23
CA GLN A 100 -5.55 -13.55 6.98
C GLN A 100 -6.24 -13.61 5.62
N TYR A 101 -5.94 -14.60 4.77
CA TYR A 101 -6.65 -14.78 3.50
C TYR A 101 -8.14 -14.97 3.74
N ARG A 102 -8.92 -14.47 2.78
CA ARG A 102 -10.37 -14.67 2.71
C ARG A 102 -10.70 -15.52 1.49
N GLY A 103 -11.91 -16.08 1.51
CA GLY A 103 -12.42 -16.82 0.35
C GLY A 103 -12.53 -15.93 -0.90
N PRO A 104 -12.69 -16.54 -2.09
CA PRO A 104 -12.87 -15.79 -3.33
C PRO A 104 -14.03 -14.80 -3.22
N MET A 105 -13.79 -13.55 -3.60
CA MET A 105 -14.84 -12.54 -3.67
C MET A 105 -15.47 -12.50 -5.06
N PRO A 106 -16.73 -12.03 -5.17
CA PRO A 106 -17.25 -11.62 -6.45
C PRO A 106 -16.41 -10.46 -7.04
N THR A 107 -16.21 -10.46 -8.35
CA THR A 107 -15.64 -9.31 -9.08
C THR A 107 -16.64 -8.68 -10.04
N THR A 108 -17.92 -9.00 -9.87
CA THR A 108 -19.04 -8.50 -10.67
C THR A 108 -20.03 -7.79 -9.77
N TYR A 109 -19.91 -6.47 -9.73
CA TYR A 109 -20.80 -5.58 -8.99
C TYR A 109 -21.42 -4.57 -9.97
N ARG A 110 -22.65 -4.14 -9.68
CA ARG A 110 -23.34 -3.12 -10.49
C ARG A 110 -23.05 -1.70 -9.98
N ASN A 111 -22.69 -1.57 -8.71
CA ASN A 111 -22.51 -0.29 -8.04
C ASN A 111 -21.03 0.13 -8.04
N ARG A 112 -20.71 1.30 -8.60
CA ARG A 112 -19.34 1.85 -8.65
C ARG A 112 -18.76 2.12 -7.26
N ALA A 113 -19.58 2.55 -6.30
CA ALA A 113 -19.15 2.75 -4.91
C ALA A 113 -18.68 1.44 -4.27
N GLN A 114 -19.45 0.37 -4.49
CA GLN A 114 -19.10 -0.97 -4.01
C GLN A 114 -17.84 -1.52 -4.71
N ILE A 115 -17.68 -1.27 -6.00
CA ILE A 115 -16.45 -1.63 -6.74
C ILE A 115 -15.25 -0.91 -6.13
N ALA A 116 -15.36 0.40 -5.86
CA ALA A 116 -14.29 1.19 -5.26
C ALA A 116 -13.89 0.67 -3.86
N LEU A 117 -14.87 0.44 -2.98
CA LEU A 117 -14.63 -0.13 -1.65
C LEU A 117 -13.95 -1.50 -1.72
N ASN A 118 -14.42 -2.39 -2.61
CA ASN A 118 -13.81 -3.72 -2.79
C ASN A 118 -12.41 -3.64 -3.42
N LEU A 119 -12.18 -2.73 -4.35
CA LEU A 119 -10.86 -2.50 -4.95
C LEU A 119 -9.82 -2.11 -3.89
N GLY A 120 -10.19 -1.21 -2.98
CA GLY A 120 -9.37 -0.88 -1.81
C GLY A 120 -9.04 -2.11 -0.95
N GLY A 121 -10.04 -2.93 -0.66
CA GLY A 121 -9.87 -4.18 0.09
C GLY A 121 -8.96 -5.19 -0.62
N LEU A 122 -9.06 -5.32 -1.95
CA LEU A 122 -8.17 -6.19 -2.74
C LEU A 122 -6.73 -5.68 -2.76
N ILE A 123 -6.50 -4.37 -2.81
CA ILE A 123 -5.16 -3.80 -2.69
C ILE A 123 -4.56 -4.21 -1.33
N ALA A 124 -5.34 -4.11 -0.25
CA ALA A 124 -4.91 -4.58 1.07
C ALA A 124 -4.59 -6.08 1.08
N ASP A 125 -5.40 -6.92 0.44
CA ASP A 125 -5.09 -8.35 0.30
C ASP A 125 -3.80 -8.58 -0.51
N GLY A 126 -3.53 -7.74 -1.51
CA GLY A 126 -2.28 -7.78 -2.28
C GLY A 126 -1.08 -7.66 -1.36
N PHE A 127 -1.07 -6.66 -0.48
CA PHE A 127 -0.03 -6.49 0.55
C PHE A 127 0.08 -7.70 1.49
N ILE A 128 -1.04 -8.33 1.87
CA ILE A 128 -1.02 -9.57 2.68
C ILE A 128 -0.32 -10.71 1.92
N ALA A 129 -0.58 -10.86 0.62
CA ALA A 129 0.05 -11.89 -0.19
C ALA A 129 1.56 -11.66 -0.35
N VAL A 130 2.02 -10.41 -0.47
CA VAL A 130 3.45 -10.06 -0.47
C VAL A 130 4.11 -10.41 0.86
N GLU A 131 3.49 -9.99 1.97
CA GLU A 131 4.00 -10.24 3.32
C GLU A 131 4.03 -11.76 3.64
N ALA A 132 3.10 -12.52 3.07
CA ALA A 132 3.08 -13.98 3.12
C ALA A 132 4.07 -14.65 2.16
N LYS A 133 4.64 -13.90 1.21
CA LYS A 133 5.49 -14.42 0.13
C LYS A 133 4.83 -15.52 -0.70
N ASP A 134 3.56 -15.31 -1.05
CA ASP A 134 2.77 -16.26 -1.83
C ASP A 134 2.53 -15.73 -3.25
N SER A 135 3.35 -16.18 -4.20
CA SER A 135 3.29 -15.72 -5.59
C SER A 135 1.95 -16.07 -6.26
N GLN A 136 1.32 -17.19 -5.89
CA GLN A 136 0.05 -17.59 -6.48
C GLN A 136 -1.07 -16.68 -5.99
N GLN A 137 -1.07 -16.31 -4.72
CA GLN A 137 -2.04 -15.35 -4.19
C GLN A 137 -1.82 -13.95 -4.76
N VAL A 138 -0.57 -13.50 -4.93
CA VAL A 138 -0.28 -12.23 -5.62
C VAL A 138 -0.90 -12.22 -7.03
N LYS A 139 -0.72 -13.29 -7.80
CA LYS A 139 -1.31 -13.42 -9.15
C LYS A 139 -2.83 -13.40 -9.13
N ASN A 140 -3.45 -14.17 -8.23
CA ASN A 140 -4.90 -14.23 -8.09
C ASN A 140 -5.49 -12.85 -7.78
N ILE A 141 -4.92 -12.16 -6.78
CA ILE A 141 -5.37 -10.85 -6.33
C ILE A 141 -5.09 -9.78 -7.40
N GLY A 142 -3.92 -9.81 -8.04
CA GLY A 142 -3.57 -8.92 -9.14
C GLY A 142 -4.58 -9.01 -10.30
N SER A 143 -5.02 -10.23 -10.64
CA SER A 143 -6.08 -10.43 -11.62
C SER A 143 -7.41 -9.79 -11.20
N ASP A 144 -7.79 -9.88 -9.93
CA ASP A 144 -9.04 -9.32 -9.43
C ASP A 144 -8.99 -7.79 -9.30
N ILE A 145 -7.84 -7.22 -8.93
CA ILE A 145 -7.57 -5.78 -8.96
C ILE A 145 -7.78 -5.25 -10.38
N ILE A 146 -7.21 -5.90 -11.40
CA ILE A 146 -7.39 -5.50 -12.81
C ILE A 146 -8.87 -5.53 -13.21
N LYS A 147 -9.62 -6.57 -12.81
CA LYS A 147 -11.05 -6.69 -13.15
C LYS A 147 -11.87 -5.54 -12.54
N LEU A 148 -11.68 -5.25 -11.26
CA LEU A 148 -12.42 -4.16 -10.60
C LEU A 148 -11.99 -2.78 -11.12
N ALA A 149 -10.70 -2.56 -11.34
CA ALA A 149 -10.21 -1.30 -11.87
C ALA A 149 -10.75 -1.02 -13.29
N LYS A 150 -10.79 -2.05 -14.16
CA LYS A 150 -11.44 -1.94 -15.48
C LYS A 150 -12.91 -1.55 -15.36
N ALA A 151 -13.65 -2.11 -14.40
CA ALA A 151 -15.05 -1.76 -14.17
C ALA A 151 -15.24 -0.30 -13.70
N LEU A 152 -14.20 0.32 -13.12
CA LEU A 152 -14.18 1.75 -12.79
C LEU A 152 -13.71 2.63 -13.96
N GLY A 153 -13.27 2.06 -15.08
CA GLY A 153 -12.71 2.80 -16.22
C GLY A 153 -11.20 3.03 -16.15
N VAL A 154 -10.51 2.43 -15.17
CA VAL A 154 -9.06 2.56 -14.97
C VAL A 154 -8.37 1.34 -15.59
N SER A 155 -7.73 1.46 -16.76
CA SER A 155 -7.23 0.26 -17.46
C SER A 155 -5.86 0.35 -18.15
N GLU A 156 -5.51 1.45 -18.82
CA GLU A 156 -4.32 1.47 -19.69
C GLU A 156 -3.00 1.20 -18.95
N ASN A 157 -2.75 1.92 -17.85
CA ASN A 157 -1.49 1.78 -17.11
C ASN A 157 -1.49 0.61 -16.13
N LEU A 158 -2.65 0.17 -15.65
CA LEU A 158 -2.76 -0.91 -14.67
C LEU A 158 -2.46 -2.29 -15.27
N LEU A 159 -2.77 -2.51 -16.55
CA LEU A 159 -2.44 -3.78 -17.20
C LEU A 159 -0.93 -4.03 -17.23
N ARG A 160 -0.15 -2.98 -17.50
CA ARG A 160 1.32 -3.05 -17.50
C ARG A 160 1.86 -3.34 -16.09
N ARG A 161 1.36 -2.66 -15.07
CA ARG A 161 1.75 -2.89 -13.67
C ARG A 161 1.38 -4.28 -13.16
N GLY A 162 0.20 -4.77 -13.52
CA GLY A 162 -0.23 -6.13 -13.16
C GLY A 162 0.67 -7.22 -13.76
N ASN A 163 1.21 -7.02 -14.95
CA ASN A 163 2.22 -7.93 -15.51
C ASN A 163 3.53 -7.87 -14.72
N SER A 164 3.99 -6.67 -14.33
CA SER A 164 5.19 -6.50 -13.49
C SER A 164 5.03 -7.14 -12.12
N LEU A 165 3.86 -7.03 -11.48
CA LEU A 165 3.57 -7.71 -10.22
C LEU A 165 3.73 -9.24 -10.35
N ASN A 166 3.25 -9.83 -11.44
CA ASN A 166 3.38 -11.26 -11.69
C ASN A 166 4.84 -11.66 -11.91
N GLU A 167 5.60 -10.88 -12.68
CA GLU A 167 7.02 -11.13 -12.95
C GLU A 167 7.86 -11.08 -11.65
N PHE A 168 7.67 -10.03 -10.83
CA PHE A 168 8.37 -9.91 -9.55
C PHE A 168 7.98 -11.03 -8.58
N ALA A 169 6.73 -11.48 -8.60
CA ALA A 169 6.26 -12.60 -7.78
C ALA A 169 6.90 -13.93 -8.19
N GLU A 170 7.10 -14.15 -9.50
CA GLU A 170 7.75 -15.35 -10.03
C GLU A 170 9.25 -15.40 -9.71
N ASN A 171 9.87 -14.24 -9.58
CA ASN A 171 11.31 -14.10 -9.32
C ASN A 171 11.67 -13.93 -7.83
N ASP A 172 10.70 -14.08 -6.92
CA ASP A 172 10.87 -13.87 -5.46
C ASP A 172 11.37 -12.45 -5.09
N GLU A 173 11.04 -11.43 -5.90
CA GLU A 173 11.49 -10.04 -5.72
C GLU A 173 10.55 -9.25 -4.77
N TRP A 174 10.41 -9.75 -3.53
CA TRP A 174 9.39 -9.28 -2.58
C TRP A 174 9.47 -7.80 -2.20
N ASP A 175 10.68 -7.26 -2.05
CA ASP A 175 10.87 -5.84 -1.71
C ASP A 175 10.41 -4.94 -2.87
N VAL A 176 10.75 -5.32 -4.11
CA VAL A 176 10.31 -4.63 -5.34
C VAL A 176 8.81 -4.76 -5.52
N LEU A 177 8.23 -5.92 -5.16
CA LEU A 177 6.81 -6.17 -5.28
C LEU A 177 5.97 -5.29 -4.35
N GLN A 178 6.49 -4.99 -3.15
CA GLN A 178 5.89 -4.02 -2.25
C GLN A 178 5.85 -2.61 -2.89
N GLU A 179 6.97 -2.16 -3.47
CA GLU A 179 7.05 -0.88 -4.17
C GLU A 179 6.11 -0.81 -5.38
N GLU A 180 6.01 -1.89 -6.17
CA GLU A 180 5.13 -1.95 -7.33
C GLU A 180 3.64 -1.98 -6.92
N LEU A 181 3.28 -2.56 -5.77
CA LEU A 181 1.92 -2.46 -5.24
C LEU A 181 1.57 -1.04 -4.80
N GLU A 182 2.49 -0.33 -4.15
CA GLU A 182 2.30 1.09 -3.82
C GLU A 182 2.14 1.93 -5.09
N ALA A 183 2.97 1.68 -6.10
CA ALA A 183 2.86 2.34 -7.40
C ALA A 183 1.54 2.01 -8.11
N THR A 184 1.06 0.77 -8.00
CA THR A 184 -0.25 0.34 -8.53
C THR A 184 -1.39 1.09 -7.82
N GLN A 185 -1.34 1.20 -6.50
CA GLN A 185 -2.33 1.97 -5.74
C GLN A 185 -2.33 3.44 -6.16
N ASN A 186 -1.16 4.05 -6.33
CA ASN A 186 -1.04 5.45 -6.77
C ASN A 186 -1.57 5.64 -8.19
N GLU A 187 -1.31 4.70 -9.11
CA GLU A 187 -1.87 4.71 -10.46
C GLU A 187 -3.40 4.68 -10.44
N VAL A 188 -4.01 3.81 -9.61
CA VAL A 188 -5.47 3.78 -9.41
C VAL A 188 -5.97 5.16 -8.99
N LYS A 189 -5.34 5.77 -7.97
CA LYS A 189 -5.75 7.07 -7.44
C LYS A 189 -5.64 8.18 -8.50
N THR A 190 -4.50 8.29 -9.18
CA THR A 190 -4.25 9.34 -10.18
C THR A 190 -5.14 9.18 -11.42
N SER A 191 -5.36 7.94 -11.88
CA SER A 191 -6.21 7.70 -13.04
C SER A 191 -7.67 8.08 -12.76
N MET A 192 -8.19 7.75 -11.57
CA MET A 192 -9.55 8.14 -11.16
C MET A 192 -9.71 9.65 -10.98
N GLN A 193 -8.68 10.35 -10.47
CA GLN A 193 -8.69 11.82 -10.38
C GLN A 193 -8.78 12.48 -11.77
N THR A 194 -8.13 11.89 -12.77
CA THR A 194 -8.11 12.43 -14.15
C THR A 194 -9.46 12.27 -14.87
N HIS A 195 -10.33 11.37 -14.39
CA HIS A 195 -11.62 11.04 -15.01
C HIS A 195 -12.84 11.61 -14.26
N SER A 196 -12.65 12.59 -13.37
CA SER A 196 -13.70 13.16 -12.50
C SER A 196 -14.33 12.16 -11.51
N ASP A 197 -13.66 11.03 -11.23
CA ASP A 197 -14.05 10.04 -10.22
C ASP A 197 -13.31 10.25 -8.88
N GLN A 198 -13.08 11.52 -8.52
CA GLN A 198 -12.29 11.88 -7.33
C GLN A 198 -12.90 11.32 -6.04
N ASP A 199 -14.22 11.26 -5.96
CA ASP A 199 -14.93 10.74 -4.79
C ASP A 199 -14.78 9.22 -4.63
N LEU A 200 -14.66 8.48 -5.73
CA LEU A 200 -14.43 7.04 -5.67
C LEU A 200 -13.01 6.73 -5.14
N VAL A 201 -12.04 7.63 -5.30
CA VAL A 201 -10.71 7.48 -4.69
C VAL A 201 -10.77 7.47 -3.17
N ILE A 202 -11.68 8.26 -2.59
CA ILE A 202 -11.93 8.26 -1.14
C ILE A 202 -12.46 6.88 -0.73
N LEU A 203 -13.43 6.33 -1.49
CA LEU A 203 -13.97 4.99 -1.22
C LEU A 203 -12.95 3.86 -1.38
N VAL A 204 -12.05 3.93 -2.37
CA VAL A 204 -10.91 2.98 -2.48
C VAL A 204 -10.03 3.07 -1.24
N SER A 205 -9.74 4.28 -0.76
CA SER A 205 -8.90 4.49 0.41
C SER A 205 -9.59 3.98 1.69
N VAL A 206 -10.90 4.21 1.84
CA VAL A 206 -11.73 3.68 2.94
C VAL A 206 -11.73 2.15 2.93
N GLY A 207 -11.98 1.52 1.78
CA GLY A 207 -12.01 0.06 1.66
C GLY A 207 -10.67 -0.59 2.04
N GLY A 208 -9.56 0.02 1.60
CA GLY A 208 -8.21 -0.42 1.98
C GLY A 208 -7.94 -0.25 3.48
N TRP A 209 -8.37 0.86 4.07
CA TRP A 209 -8.21 1.11 5.50
C TRP A 209 -9.04 0.16 6.37
N VAL A 210 -10.31 -0.10 6.01
CA VAL A 210 -11.18 -1.03 6.74
C VAL A 210 -10.57 -2.43 6.72
N ARG A 211 -10.15 -2.90 5.54
CA ARG A 211 -9.50 -4.21 5.42
C ARG A 211 -8.16 -4.27 6.15
N GLY A 212 -7.32 -3.24 6.03
CA GLY A 212 -6.06 -3.15 6.73
C GLY A 212 -6.25 -3.21 8.25
N THR A 213 -7.21 -2.46 8.78
CA THR A 213 -7.56 -2.45 10.22
C THR A 213 -8.08 -3.81 10.69
N GLN A 214 -8.88 -4.51 9.86
CA GLN A 214 -9.32 -5.87 10.16
C GLN A 214 -8.14 -6.83 10.33
N VAL A 215 -7.17 -6.76 9.43
CA VAL A 215 -5.97 -7.62 9.47
C VAL A 215 -5.07 -7.29 10.65
N VAL A 216 -4.80 -6.00 10.87
CA VAL A 216 -3.97 -5.50 11.98
C VAL A 216 -4.57 -5.93 13.32
N SER A 217 -5.87 -5.71 13.52
CA SER A 217 -6.55 -6.13 14.75
C SER A 217 -6.58 -7.64 14.93
N ALA A 218 -6.76 -8.43 13.86
CA ALA A 218 -6.69 -9.89 13.92
C ALA A 218 -5.30 -10.40 14.28
N ALA A 219 -4.24 -9.81 13.70
CA ALA A 219 -2.86 -10.13 14.02
C ALA A 219 -2.53 -9.86 15.49
N ILE A 220 -3.00 -8.72 16.03
CA ILE A 220 -2.85 -8.37 17.45
C ILE A 220 -3.61 -9.37 18.34
N MET A 221 -4.81 -9.82 17.96
CA MET A 221 -5.53 -10.83 18.76
C MET A 221 -4.81 -12.18 18.84
N GLN A 222 -4.15 -12.60 17.75
CA GLN A 222 -3.47 -13.90 17.70
C GLN A 222 -2.24 -13.94 18.62
N ASN A 223 -1.48 -12.85 18.68
CA ASN A 223 -0.30 -12.70 19.52
C ASN A 223 -0.34 -11.33 20.20
N TYR A 224 -1.15 -11.22 21.26
CA TYR A 224 -1.37 -9.94 21.91
C TYR A 224 -0.07 -9.37 22.49
N ASP A 225 0.26 -8.15 22.05
CA ASP A 225 1.30 -7.30 22.63
C ASP A 225 0.77 -5.87 22.75
N GLU A 226 1.02 -5.26 23.90
CA GLU A 226 0.51 -3.94 24.23
C GLU A 226 1.05 -2.84 23.31
N ARG A 227 2.27 -2.95 22.77
CA ARG A 227 2.85 -1.95 21.85
C ARG A 227 2.16 -2.03 20.50
N SER A 228 2.00 -3.23 19.95
CA SER A 228 1.24 -3.41 18.70
C SER A 228 -0.22 -2.97 18.87
N ALA A 229 -0.84 -3.22 20.03
CA ALA A 229 -2.21 -2.80 20.33
C ALA A 229 -2.39 -1.27 20.33
N LYS A 230 -1.36 -0.49 20.70
CA LYS A 230 -1.42 0.99 20.65
C LYS A 230 -1.66 1.53 19.24
N VAL A 231 -1.24 0.80 18.20
CA VAL A 231 -1.45 1.17 16.81
C VAL A 231 -2.93 1.32 16.48
N LEU A 232 -3.83 0.62 17.18
CA LEU A 232 -5.27 0.74 16.94
C LEU A 232 -5.88 2.04 17.49
N ARG A 233 -5.16 2.80 18.31
CA ARG A 233 -5.66 4.06 18.89
C ARG A 233 -5.56 5.20 17.88
N GLN A 234 -6.51 5.27 16.95
CA GLN A 234 -6.49 6.27 15.86
C GLN A 234 -7.81 7.05 15.70
N PRO A 235 -8.37 7.68 16.76
CA PRO A 235 -9.66 8.37 16.66
C PRO A 235 -9.63 9.55 15.68
N ALA A 236 -8.54 10.32 15.66
CA ALA A 236 -8.37 11.43 14.72
C ALA A 236 -8.36 10.97 13.25
N LEU A 237 -7.78 9.80 12.97
CA LEU A 237 -7.79 9.24 11.62
C LEU A 237 -9.21 8.81 11.23
N VAL A 238 -9.95 8.13 12.10
CA VAL A 238 -11.32 7.71 11.77
C VAL A 238 -12.23 8.92 11.59
N SER A 239 -12.07 9.94 12.42
CA SER A 239 -12.76 11.24 12.28
C SER A 239 -12.45 11.90 10.92
N PHE A 240 -11.18 11.89 10.51
CA PHE A 240 -10.75 12.39 9.20
C PHE A 240 -11.31 11.56 8.03
N ILE A 241 -11.33 10.22 8.14
CA ILE A 241 -11.94 9.35 7.13
C ILE A 241 -13.44 9.68 7.02
N HIS A 242 -14.14 9.77 8.14
CA HIS A 242 -15.55 10.14 8.19
C HIS A 242 -15.80 11.53 7.59
N SER A 243 -14.94 12.52 7.85
CA SER A 243 -15.07 13.83 7.21
C SER A 243 -14.89 13.74 5.69
N LYS A 244 -13.93 12.94 5.20
CA LYS A 244 -13.74 12.75 3.75
C LYS A 244 -14.91 12.04 3.08
N VAL A 245 -15.52 11.05 3.73
CA VAL A 245 -16.75 10.43 3.23
C VAL A 245 -17.91 11.44 3.24
N ASN A 246 -17.94 12.39 4.17
CA ASN A 246 -18.91 13.49 4.15
C ASN A 246 -18.56 14.65 3.19
N ASP A 247 -17.39 14.61 2.53
CA ASP A 247 -17.00 15.59 1.50
C ASP A 247 -17.34 15.10 0.08
N ILE A 248 -17.61 13.80 -0.12
CA ILE A 248 -17.97 13.25 -1.44
C ILE A 248 -19.33 13.77 -1.92
N SER A 249 -19.62 13.63 -3.22
CA SER A 249 -20.87 14.09 -3.83
C SER A 249 -22.12 13.60 -3.08
N PRO A 250 -23.19 14.42 -2.98
CA PRO A 250 -24.44 14.02 -2.36
C PRO A 250 -25.03 12.73 -2.93
N GLU A 251 -24.89 12.52 -4.23
CA GLU A 251 -25.37 11.34 -4.94
C GLU A 251 -24.64 10.08 -4.44
N LEU A 252 -23.30 10.11 -4.40
CA LEU A 252 -22.50 8.98 -3.93
C LEU A 252 -22.70 8.74 -2.43
N ARG A 253 -22.90 9.80 -1.63
CA ARG A 253 -23.17 9.69 -0.21
C ARG A 253 -24.56 9.11 0.10
N ALA A 254 -25.53 9.33 -0.78
CA ALA A 254 -26.88 8.78 -0.68
C ALA A 254 -26.94 7.29 -1.05
N GLU A 255 -25.91 6.73 -1.68
CA GLU A 255 -25.82 5.30 -1.97
C GLU A 255 -25.95 4.49 -0.66
N PRO A 256 -26.88 3.51 -0.59
CA PRO A 256 -27.18 2.81 0.66
C PRO A 256 -25.96 2.17 1.34
N LEU A 257 -25.06 1.57 0.56
CA LEU A 257 -23.83 0.99 1.08
C LEU A 257 -22.88 2.05 1.65
N VAL A 258 -22.73 3.19 0.97
CA VAL A 258 -21.85 4.28 1.43
C VAL A 258 -22.38 4.87 2.72
N LYS A 259 -23.70 5.05 2.83
CA LYS A 259 -24.35 5.49 4.05
C LYS A 259 -24.12 4.52 5.21
N ASP A 260 -24.32 3.21 5.01
CA ASP A 260 -24.07 2.19 6.03
C ASP A 260 -22.60 2.18 6.48
N VAL A 261 -21.66 2.22 5.53
CA VAL A 261 -20.23 2.32 5.84
C VAL A 261 -19.94 3.58 6.67
N ASN A 262 -20.49 4.74 6.28
CA ASN A 262 -20.29 6.00 6.99
C ASN A 262 -20.85 5.97 8.42
N GLU A 263 -22.03 5.39 8.61
CA GLU A 263 -22.65 5.22 9.93
C GLU A 263 -21.83 4.27 10.82
N GLN A 264 -21.30 3.18 10.26
CA GLN A 264 -20.44 2.25 11.01
C GLN A 264 -19.09 2.87 11.39
N LEU A 265 -18.53 3.78 10.59
CA LEU A 265 -17.30 4.52 10.94
C LEU A 265 -17.44 5.30 12.24
N ILE A 266 -18.62 5.88 12.53
CA ILE A 266 -18.90 6.58 13.81
C ILE A 266 -18.77 5.60 14.99
N GLY A 267 -19.24 4.36 14.82
CA GLY A 267 -19.10 3.31 15.82
C GLY A 267 -17.64 2.90 16.02
N ILE A 268 -16.89 2.75 14.92
CA ILE A 268 -15.47 2.41 14.95
C ILE A 268 -14.64 3.52 15.61
N GLU A 269 -14.93 4.80 15.35
CA GLU A 269 -14.25 5.95 15.97
C GLU A 269 -14.30 5.85 17.50
N LYS A 270 -15.48 5.54 18.06
CA LYS A 270 -15.65 5.34 19.50
C LYS A 270 -14.83 4.16 20.01
N LEU A 271 -14.80 3.06 19.25
CA LEU A 271 -14.04 1.87 19.62
C LEU A 271 -12.53 2.11 19.60
N VAL A 272 -12.01 2.98 18.74
CA VAL A 272 -10.57 3.31 18.69
C VAL A 272 -10.17 4.50 19.57
N SER A 273 -11.14 5.12 20.27
CA SER A 273 -10.95 6.28 21.14
C SER A 273 -10.44 5.90 22.54
N PHE A 274 -9.39 5.07 22.61
CA PHE A 274 -8.81 4.67 23.90
C PHE A 274 -8.18 5.87 24.64
N PRO A 275 -8.14 5.87 25.98
CA PRO A 275 -7.46 6.91 26.75
C PRO A 275 -6.00 7.07 26.31
N ALA A 276 -5.50 8.32 26.33
CA ALA A 276 -4.10 8.59 25.97
C ALA A 276 -3.14 7.80 26.87
N GLY A 277 -2.11 7.19 26.28
CA GLY A 277 -1.13 6.38 27.01
C GLY A 277 -1.60 4.98 27.42
N LYS A 278 -2.86 4.61 27.19
CA LYS A 278 -3.37 3.26 27.44
C LYS A 278 -3.46 2.47 26.14
N SER A 279 -3.01 1.22 26.19
CA SER A 279 -3.20 0.23 25.13
C SER A 279 -4.58 -0.42 25.29
N PRO A 280 -5.29 -0.73 24.18
CA PRO A 280 -6.51 -1.52 24.27
C PRO A 280 -6.21 -2.94 24.71
N ASN A 281 -7.06 -3.51 25.56
CA ASN A 281 -6.98 -4.92 25.94
C ASN A 281 -7.52 -5.85 24.82
N VAL A 282 -7.35 -7.16 24.98
CA VAL A 282 -7.75 -8.16 23.97
C VAL A 282 -9.25 -8.06 23.59
N ASP A 283 -10.14 -7.82 24.56
CA ASP A 283 -11.57 -7.72 24.29
C ASP A 283 -11.92 -6.43 23.51
N GLU A 284 -11.22 -5.34 23.79
CA GLU A 284 -11.33 -4.09 23.03
C GLU A 284 -10.83 -4.25 21.60
N VAL A 285 -9.68 -4.92 21.41
CA VAL A 285 -9.15 -5.27 20.09
C VAL A 285 -10.18 -6.14 19.33
N ARG A 286 -10.79 -7.13 20.01
CA ARG A 286 -11.83 -7.99 19.41
C ARG A 286 -13.05 -7.19 18.96
N LYS A 287 -13.48 -6.19 19.73
CA LYS A 287 -14.59 -5.32 19.35
C LYS A 287 -14.26 -4.49 18.11
N VAL A 288 -13.04 -3.94 18.03
CA VAL A 288 -12.56 -3.23 16.83
C VAL A 288 -12.59 -4.17 15.63
N ASN A 289 -12.00 -5.37 15.75
CA ASN A 289 -11.95 -6.37 14.69
C ASN A 289 -13.35 -6.77 14.20
N ALA A 290 -14.28 -7.04 15.12
CA ALA A 290 -15.66 -7.38 14.78
C ALA A 290 -16.38 -6.23 14.06
N ALA A 291 -16.16 -4.97 14.48
CA ALA A 291 -16.77 -3.80 13.85
C ALA A 291 -16.29 -3.62 12.40
N VAL A 292 -14.98 -3.64 12.16
CA VAL A 292 -14.45 -3.55 10.78
C VAL A 292 -14.78 -4.80 9.95
N GLY A 293 -14.90 -5.97 10.60
CA GLY A 293 -15.37 -7.20 9.95
C GLY A 293 -16.80 -7.07 9.42
N LYS A 294 -17.71 -6.51 10.21
CA LYS A 294 -19.08 -6.21 9.79
C LYS A 294 -19.13 -5.26 8.59
N VAL A 295 -18.29 -4.21 8.59
CA VAL A 295 -18.17 -3.30 7.45
C VAL A 295 -17.68 -4.05 6.21
N MET A 296 -16.67 -4.92 6.36
CA MET A 296 -16.16 -5.73 5.25
C MET A 296 -17.21 -6.71 4.68
N GLU A 297 -18.06 -7.30 5.52
CA GLU A 297 -19.17 -8.15 5.08
C GLU A 297 -20.18 -7.33 4.27
N ALA A 298 -20.57 -6.15 4.75
CA ALA A 298 -21.47 -5.25 4.01
C ALA A 298 -20.89 -4.84 2.65
N ILE A 299 -19.59 -4.53 2.58
CA ILE A 299 -18.89 -4.19 1.33
C ILE A 299 -18.90 -5.35 0.33
N GLN A 300 -18.73 -6.59 0.79
CA GLN A 300 -18.57 -7.77 -0.08
C GLN A 300 -19.89 -8.39 -0.52
N ASN A 301 -20.93 -8.28 0.31
CA ASN A 301 -22.22 -8.87 0.00
C ASN A 301 -22.81 -8.20 -1.25
N LYS A 302 -23.18 -9.02 -2.24
CA LYS A 302 -23.95 -8.52 -3.37
C LYS A 302 -25.28 -8.01 -2.82
N THR A 303 -25.49 -6.70 -2.87
CA THR A 303 -26.82 -6.16 -2.64
C THR A 303 -27.67 -6.62 -3.82
N ASP A 304 -28.60 -7.53 -3.57
CA ASP A 304 -29.65 -7.87 -4.54
C ASP A 304 -30.45 -6.58 -4.76
N ALA A 305 -30.06 -5.80 -5.76
CA ALA A 305 -30.82 -4.65 -6.19
C ALA A 305 -32.17 -5.18 -6.71
N LYS A 306 -33.23 -4.95 -5.92
CA LYS A 306 -34.60 -4.92 -6.42
C LYS A 306 -34.77 -3.76 -7.39
#